data_AF-A0A183IGJ3-F1
#
_entry.id   AF-A0A183IGJ3-F1
#
_cell.length_a   1.000
_cell.length_b   1.000
_cell.length_c   1.000
_cell.angle_alpha   90.00
_cell.angle_beta   90.00
_cell.angle_gamma   90.00
#
_symmetry.space_group_name_H-M   'P 1'
#
loop_
_entity.id
_entity.type
_entity.pdbx_description
1 polymer ?
#
loop_
_entity_poly.entity_id
_entity_poly.type
_entity_poly.pdbx_seq_one_letter_code
_entity_poly.pdbx_strand_id
1 'polypeptide(L)'
;MSFAILSLTQYGVMQSRVSWLTRVNLHGWLLAAASLLSVCGFIVVYTGKTAFGKNHFTTYHGLIGFVTVCFTLLQLPTGLLLKYAYALQLTTFVRLVDMKFAHSLSGSLLYVFGCVALMLSFVSNWFVHHTSTLTVYYSFAIVAMMATFFIGNAYSIIKVRL
;
A
#
# COMPACT_ATOMS: atom_id res chain seq x y z
N MET A 1 3.93 2.89 -3.28
CA MET A 1 2.47 2.65 -3.31
C MET A 1 1.74 3.82 -3.96
N SER A 2 1.78 5.03 -3.39
CA SER A 2 0.97 6.18 -3.82
C SER A 2 1.21 6.67 -5.25
N PHE A 3 2.48 6.71 -5.72
CA PHE A 3 2.81 7.07 -7.10
C PHE A 3 2.30 6.04 -8.14
N ALA A 4 2.30 4.75 -7.77
CA ALA A 4 1.81 3.66 -8.61
C ALA A 4 0.28 3.63 -8.74
N ILE A 5 -0.43 4.29 -7.84
CA ILE A 5 -1.89 4.46 -7.89
C ILE A 5 -2.22 5.74 -8.67
N LEU A 6 -1.48 6.83 -8.43
CA LEU A 6 -1.63 8.09 -9.18
C LEU A 6 -1.50 7.90 -10.69
N SER A 7 -0.57 7.05 -11.13
CA SER A 7 -0.40 6.67 -12.54
C SER A 7 -1.57 5.85 -13.11
N LEU A 8 -2.41 5.25 -12.26
CA LEU A 8 -3.60 4.46 -12.62
C LEU A 8 -4.93 5.23 -12.49
N THR A 9 -4.96 6.38 -11.81
CA THR A 9 -6.19 7.18 -11.64
C THR A 9 -6.77 7.67 -12.98
N GLN A 10 -8.11 7.74 -13.04
CA GLN A 10 -8.87 8.14 -14.25
C GLN A 10 -8.70 9.61 -14.68
N TYR A 11 -7.99 10.40 -13.88
CA TYR A 11 -7.74 11.83 -14.10
C TYR A 11 -6.24 12.16 -14.16
N GLY A 12 -5.38 11.14 -14.19
CA GLY A 12 -3.93 11.32 -14.20
C GLY A 12 -3.41 11.74 -15.58
N VAL A 13 -2.52 12.74 -15.62
CA VAL A 13 -1.83 13.19 -16.85
C VAL A 13 -1.24 12.02 -17.66
N MET A 14 -0.78 10.96 -16.97
CA MET A 14 -0.22 9.75 -17.60
C MET A 14 -1.23 8.88 -18.34
N GLN A 15 -2.53 8.94 -18.04
CA GLN A 15 -3.54 8.10 -18.69
C GLN A 15 -3.71 8.43 -20.17
N SER A 16 -3.53 9.70 -20.55
CA SER A 16 -3.62 10.15 -21.94
C SER A 16 -2.37 9.87 -22.76
N ARG A 17 -1.21 9.61 -22.12
CA ARG A 17 0.10 9.55 -22.79
C ARG A 17 0.79 8.20 -22.74
N VAL A 18 0.38 7.30 -21.85
CA VAL A 18 1.08 6.04 -21.59
C VAL A 18 0.14 4.86 -21.81
N SER A 19 0.62 3.84 -22.54
CA SER A 19 -0.17 2.63 -22.81
C SER A 19 -0.64 1.94 -21.54
N TRP A 20 -1.80 1.29 -21.59
CA TRP A 20 -2.35 0.55 -20.47
C TRP A 20 -1.38 -0.53 -19.95
N LEU A 21 -0.73 -1.26 -20.87
CA LEU A 21 0.22 -2.32 -20.53
C LEU A 21 1.44 -1.76 -19.77
N THR A 22 1.99 -0.63 -20.22
CA THR A 22 3.10 0.05 -19.54
C THR A 22 2.69 0.48 -18.13
N ARG A 23 1.49 1.03 -17.95
CA ARG A 23 0.99 1.46 -16.63
C ARG A 23 0.84 0.30 -15.66
N VAL A 24 0.27 -0.83 -16.11
CA VAL A 24 0.13 -2.05 -15.29
C VAL A 24 1.49 -2.63 -14.90
N ASN A 25 2.45 -2.64 -15.84
CA ASN A 25 3.80 -3.13 -15.56
C ASN A 25 4.54 -2.21 -14.57
N LEU A 26 4.49 -0.89 -14.76
CA LEU A 26 5.08 0.07 -13.83
C LEU A 26 4.47 -0.06 -12.44
N HIS A 27 3.14 -0.20 -12.35
CA HIS A 27 2.45 -0.45 -11.08
C HIS A 27 3.01 -1.69 -10.39
N GLY A 28 3.08 -2.83 -11.11
CA GLY A 28 3.64 -4.07 -10.57
C GLY A 28 5.08 -3.93 -10.08
N TRP A 29 5.97 -3.32 -10.88
CA TRP A 29 7.39 -3.15 -10.51
C TRP A 29 7.57 -2.22 -9.31
N LEU A 30 6.84 -1.11 -9.26
CA LEU A 30 6.88 -0.18 -8.13
C LEU A 30 6.37 -0.83 -6.85
N LEU A 31 5.33 -1.66 -6.93
CA LEU A 31 4.82 -2.41 -5.78
C LEU A 31 5.81 -3.49 -5.33
N ALA A 32 6.46 -4.20 -6.25
CA ALA A 32 7.47 -5.20 -5.93
C ALA A 32 8.68 -4.57 -5.21
N ALA A 33 9.20 -3.46 -5.75
CA ALA A 33 10.29 -2.71 -5.12
C ALA A 33 9.89 -2.16 -3.73
N ALA A 34 8.70 -1.59 -3.61
CA ALA A 34 8.19 -1.10 -2.33
C ALA A 34 8.02 -2.23 -1.30
N SER A 35 7.54 -3.41 -1.73
CA SER A 35 7.40 -4.57 -0.85
C SER A 35 8.76 -5.08 -0.39
N LEU A 36 9.76 -5.13 -1.28
CA LEU A 36 11.12 -5.53 -0.91
C LEU A 36 11.70 -4.58 0.14
N LEU A 37 11.60 -3.27 -0.09
CA LEU A 37 12.04 -2.26 0.87
C LEU A 37 11.30 -2.38 2.21
N SER A 38 10.01 -2.68 2.18
CA SER A 38 9.21 -2.87 3.38
C SER A 38 9.66 -4.09 4.19
N VAL A 39 9.99 -5.20 3.52
CA VAL A 39 10.52 -6.41 4.17
C VAL A 39 11.90 -6.13 4.75
N CYS A 40 12.79 -5.48 3.99
CA CYS A 40 14.12 -5.09 4.49
C CYS A 40 14.02 -4.18 5.72
N GLY A 41 13.16 -3.14 5.67
CA GLY A 41 12.92 -2.26 6.81
C GLY A 41 12.39 -3.00 8.03
N PHE A 42 11.45 -3.94 7.83
CA PHE A 42 10.96 -4.81 8.89
C PHE A 42 12.08 -5.66 9.51
N ILE A 43 12.91 -6.29 8.69
CA ILE A 43 14.05 -7.11 9.14
C ILE A 43 15.00 -6.27 9.99
N VAL A 44 15.38 -5.07 9.53
CA VAL A 44 16.28 -4.17 10.27
C VAL A 44 15.71 -3.80 11.65
N VAL A 45 14.42 -3.45 11.72
CA VAL A 45 13.77 -3.12 13.01
C VAL A 45 13.68 -4.35 13.90
N TYR A 46 13.37 -5.51 13.33
CA TYR A 46 13.27 -6.78 14.06
C TYR A 46 14.62 -7.16 14.66
N THR A 47 15.66 -7.29 13.86
CA THR A 47 17.00 -7.69 14.32
C THR A 47 17.59 -6.66 15.26
N GLY A 48 17.34 -5.37 15.03
CA GLY A 48 17.73 -4.30 15.96
C GLY A 48 17.10 -4.50 17.34
N LYS A 49 15.78 -4.77 17.41
CA LYS A 49 15.12 -5.06 18.70
C LYS A 49 15.70 -6.29 19.39
N THR A 50 15.95 -7.36 18.64
CA THR A 50 16.57 -8.58 19.19
C THR A 50 17.96 -8.29 19.76
N ALA A 51 18.80 -7.55 19.04
CA ALA A 51 20.15 -7.21 19.48
C ALA A 51 20.18 -6.35 20.76
N PHE A 52 19.18 -5.50 20.96
CA PHE A 52 19.04 -4.68 22.18
C PHE A 52 18.16 -5.34 23.27
N GLY A 53 17.78 -6.62 23.12
CA GLY A 53 16.94 -7.33 24.09
C GLY A 53 15.54 -6.72 24.28
N LYS A 54 15.02 -6.01 23.28
CA LYS A 54 13.72 -5.33 23.35
C LYS A 54 12.60 -6.26 22.89
N ASN A 55 11.46 -6.21 23.59
CA ASN A 55 10.27 -6.95 23.19
C ASN A 55 9.73 -6.51 21.81
N HIS A 56 9.28 -7.49 21.04
CA HIS A 56 8.69 -7.29 19.72
C HIS A 56 7.20 -6.95 19.82
N PHE A 57 6.67 -6.22 18.83
CA PHE A 57 5.23 -5.94 18.67
C PHE A 57 4.49 -5.35 19.88
N THR A 58 5.20 -4.66 20.78
CA THR A 58 4.61 -4.05 21.98
C THR A 58 3.87 -2.73 21.72
N THR A 59 3.97 -2.18 20.51
CA THR A 59 3.32 -0.91 20.14
C THR A 59 2.32 -1.13 19.02
N TYR A 60 1.26 -0.30 18.98
CA TYR A 60 0.29 -0.32 17.88
C TYR A 60 0.97 -0.13 16.52
N HIS A 61 1.97 0.75 16.42
CA HIS A 61 2.78 0.90 15.20
C HIS A 61 3.44 -0.42 14.79
N GLY A 62 4.07 -1.13 15.73
CA GLY A 62 4.75 -2.40 15.44
C GLY A 62 3.78 -3.49 14.98
N LEU A 63 2.61 -3.60 15.61
CA LEU A 63 1.59 -4.59 15.24
C LEU A 63 0.95 -4.27 13.88
N ILE A 64 0.45 -3.05 13.70
CA ILE A 64 -0.19 -2.63 12.45
C ILE A 64 0.81 -2.63 11.29
N GLY A 65 2.06 -2.21 11.53
CA GLY A 65 3.14 -2.29 10.56
C GLY A 65 3.39 -3.72 10.10
N PHE A 66 3.48 -4.68 11.02
CA PHE A 66 3.66 -6.10 10.67
C PHE A 66 2.49 -6.66 9.85
N VAL A 67 1.26 -6.41 10.29
CA VAL A 67 0.06 -6.79 9.54
C VAL A 67 0.09 -6.21 8.13
N THR A 68 0.51 -4.95 7.98
CA THR A 68 0.63 -4.28 6.68
C THR A 68 1.69 -4.95 5.80
N VAL A 69 2.83 -5.38 6.35
CA VAL A 69 3.85 -6.13 5.59
C VAL A 69 3.29 -7.48 5.12
N CYS A 70 2.70 -8.27 6.02
CA CYS A 70 2.08 -9.54 5.65
C CYS A 70 0.99 -9.36 4.58
N PHE A 71 0.14 -8.35 4.74
CA PHE A 71 -0.92 -8.07 3.79
C PHE A 71 -0.36 -7.60 2.44
N THR A 72 0.73 -6.83 2.42
CA THR A 72 1.43 -6.47 1.17
C THR A 72 1.96 -7.70 0.43
N LEU A 73 2.55 -8.65 1.17
CA LEU A 73 3.06 -9.89 0.60
C LEU A 73 1.96 -10.78 0.01
N LEU A 74 0.75 -10.76 0.61
CA LEU A 74 -0.43 -11.44 0.05
C LEU A 74 -1.03 -10.70 -1.14
N GLN A 75 -1.03 -9.36 -1.11
CA GLN A 75 -1.60 -8.53 -2.17
C GLN A 75 -0.82 -8.64 -3.49
N LEU A 76 0.51 -8.77 -3.45
CA LEU A 76 1.35 -8.86 -4.65
C LEU A 76 0.97 -10.02 -5.59
N PRO A 77 0.89 -11.30 -5.13
CA PRO A 77 0.42 -12.42 -5.93
C PRO A 77 -0.95 -12.18 -6.55
N THR A 78 -1.90 -11.55 -5.83
CA THR A 78 -3.24 -11.30 -6.39
C THR A 78 -3.20 -10.42 -7.64
N GLY A 79 -2.29 -9.43 -7.69
CA GLY A 79 -2.09 -8.60 -8.87
C GLY A 79 -1.50 -9.37 -10.06
N LEU A 80 -0.58 -10.31 -9.79
CA LEU A 80 -0.02 -11.20 -10.82
C LEU A 80 -1.06 -12.19 -11.33
N LEU A 81 -1.82 -12.83 -10.43
CA LEU A 81 -2.92 -13.73 -10.79
C LEU A 81 -3.95 -13.03 -11.67
N LEU A 82 -4.28 -11.78 -11.35
CA LEU A 82 -5.20 -10.97 -12.14
C LEU A 82 -4.65 -10.64 -13.55
N LYS A 83 -3.35 -10.31 -13.63
CA LYS A 83 -2.68 -10.02 -14.90
C LYS A 83 -2.69 -11.23 -15.85
N TYR A 84 -2.54 -12.43 -15.30
CA TYR A 84 -2.50 -13.69 -16.06
C TYR A 84 -3.80 -14.51 -15.96
N ALA A 85 -4.92 -13.89 -15.55
CA ALA A 85 -6.15 -14.60 -15.22
C ALA A 85 -6.70 -15.48 -16.37
N TYR A 86 -6.60 -15.02 -17.62
CA TYR A 86 -7.01 -15.80 -18.79
C TYR A 86 -6.07 -16.98 -19.07
N ALA A 87 -4.75 -16.75 -18.97
CA ALA A 87 -3.76 -17.81 -19.20
C ALA A 87 -3.85 -18.91 -18.13
N LEU A 88 -4.19 -18.53 -16.89
CA LEU A 88 -4.39 -19.44 -15.76
C LEU A 88 -5.83 -19.97 -15.67
N GLN A 89 -6.70 -19.65 -16.63
CA GLN A 89 -8.10 -20.06 -16.67
C GLN A 89 -8.90 -19.69 -15.41
N LEU A 90 -8.48 -18.69 -14.62
CA LEU A 90 -9.18 -18.29 -13.40
C LEU A 90 -10.58 -17.72 -13.68
N THR A 91 -10.77 -17.23 -14.91
CA THR A 91 -12.04 -16.68 -15.37
C THR A 91 -13.16 -17.71 -15.52
N THR A 92 -12.85 -19.01 -15.47
CA THR A 92 -13.86 -20.09 -15.45
C THR A 92 -14.50 -20.24 -14.07
N PHE A 93 -13.78 -19.87 -13.00
CA PHE A 93 -14.24 -19.96 -11.62
C PHE A 93 -14.81 -18.64 -11.11
N VAL A 94 -14.17 -17.51 -11.44
CA VAL A 94 -14.56 -16.18 -10.96
C VAL A 94 -14.53 -15.19 -12.11
N ARG A 95 -15.57 -14.37 -12.25
CA ARG A 95 -15.61 -13.36 -13.32
C ARG A 95 -14.46 -12.36 -13.13
N LEU A 96 -13.79 -12.01 -14.22
CA LEU A 96 -12.65 -11.09 -14.19
C LEU A 96 -12.99 -9.73 -13.54
N VAL A 97 -14.22 -9.25 -13.73
CA VAL A 97 -14.72 -8.01 -13.11
C VAL A 97 -14.73 -8.11 -11.58
N ASP A 98 -15.15 -9.25 -11.04
CA ASP A 98 -15.21 -9.49 -9.60
C ASP A 98 -13.80 -9.60 -9.00
N MET A 99 -12.87 -10.25 -9.72
CA MET A 99 -11.46 -10.31 -9.32
C MET A 99 -10.79 -8.93 -9.32
N LYS A 100 -11.05 -8.11 -10.35
CA LYS A 100 -10.56 -6.72 -10.44
C LYS A 100 -11.09 -5.87 -9.27
N PHE A 101 -12.38 -6.02 -8.96
CA PHE A 101 -12.98 -5.32 -7.83
C PHE A 101 -12.37 -5.77 -6.49
N ALA A 102 -12.27 -7.08 -6.25
CA ALA A 102 -11.69 -7.61 -5.02
C ALA A 102 -10.23 -7.16 -4.84
N HIS A 103 -9.42 -7.23 -5.89
CA HIS A 103 -8.04 -6.75 -5.87
C HIS A 103 -7.98 -5.23 -5.56
N SER A 104 -8.84 -4.43 -6.19
CA SER A 104 -8.89 -2.99 -5.97
C SER A 104 -9.35 -2.63 -4.55
N LEU A 105 -10.37 -3.32 -4.01
CA LEU A 105 -10.85 -3.12 -2.64
C LEU A 105 -9.80 -3.55 -1.61
N SER A 106 -9.21 -4.73 -1.79
CA SER A 106 -8.15 -5.25 -0.92
C SER A 106 -6.92 -4.33 -0.90
N GLY A 107 -6.48 -3.88 -2.08
CA GLY A 107 -5.39 -2.91 -2.19
C GLY A 107 -5.73 -1.56 -1.56
N SER A 108 -7.01 -1.17 -1.57
CA SER A 108 -7.49 0.04 -0.92
C SER A 108 -7.45 -0.05 0.60
N LEU A 109 -7.88 -1.17 1.15
CA LEU A 109 -7.76 -1.43 2.58
C LEU A 109 -6.29 -1.46 3.00
N LEU A 110 -5.43 -2.17 2.27
CA LEU A 110 -3.99 -2.22 2.53
C LEU A 110 -3.37 -0.81 2.57
N TYR A 111 -3.79 0.08 1.66
CA TYR A 111 -3.31 1.46 1.65
C TYR A 111 -3.71 2.21 2.93
N VAL A 112 -4.95 2.05 3.41
CA VAL A 112 -5.42 2.64 4.67
C VAL A 112 -4.59 2.12 5.86
N PHE A 113 -4.34 0.81 5.92
CA PHE A 113 -3.46 0.22 6.94
C PHE A 113 -2.05 0.86 6.91
N GLY A 114 -1.49 1.08 5.72
CA GLY A 114 -0.21 1.77 5.54
C GLY A 114 -0.24 3.22 6.05
N CYS A 115 -1.31 3.98 5.76
CA CYS A 115 -1.48 5.35 6.28
C CYS A 115 -1.54 5.36 7.81
N VAL A 116 -2.31 4.46 8.41
CA VAL A 116 -2.41 4.33 9.88
C VAL A 116 -1.06 3.94 10.49
N ALA A 117 -0.34 3.00 9.88
CA ALA A 117 1.00 2.60 10.32
C ALA A 117 1.98 3.79 10.31
N LEU A 118 1.94 4.63 9.26
CA LEU A 118 2.77 5.83 9.16
C LEU A 118 2.39 6.89 10.20
N MET A 119 1.10 7.16 10.38
CA MET A 119 0.63 8.10 11.41
C MET A 119 1.07 7.67 12.82
N LEU A 120 0.94 6.38 13.14
CA LEU A 120 1.44 5.82 14.40
C LEU A 120 2.97 5.90 14.53
N SER A 121 3.70 5.86 13.41
CA SER A 121 5.16 6.04 13.39
C SER A 121 5.55 7.46 13.80
N PHE A 122 4.83 8.48 13.31
CA PHE A 122 5.16 9.88 13.58
C PHE A 122 4.94 10.30 15.03
N VAL A 123 4.05 9.63 15.76
CA VAL A 123 3.86 9.83 17.21
C VAL A 123 4.68 8.85 18.06
N SER A 124 5.50 8.00 17.43
CA SER A 124 6.37 7.10 18.18
C SER A 124 7.45 7.90 18.93
N ASN A 125 7.83 7.41 20.12
CA ASN A 125 8.91 8.03 20.90
C ASN A 125 10.18 8.23 20.06
N TRP A 126 10.53 7.25 19.22
CA TRP A 126 11.70 7.37 18.36
C TRP A 126 11.58 8.56 17.41
N PHE A 127 10.45 8.72 16.71
CA PHE A 127 10.29 9.79 15.73
C PHE A 127 10.26 11.17 16.40
N VAL A 128 9.49 11.31 17.49
CA VAL A 128 9.35 12.59 18.21
C VAL A 128 10.67 13.03 18.85
N HIS A 129 11.51 12.09 19.33
CA HIS A 129 12.82 12.43 19.88
C HIS A 129 13.87 12.82 18.83
N HIS A 130 13.72 12.41 17.57
CA HIS A 130 14.71 12.63 16.51
C HIS A 130 14.27 13.65 15.47
N THR A 131 13.09 14.27 15.63
CA THR A 131 12.55 15.23 14.66
C THR A 131 11.91 16.43 15.38
N SER A 132 11.73 17.53 14.65
CA SER A 132 11.05 18.71 15.19
C SER A 132 9.53 18.50 15.22
N THR A 133 8.83 19.19 16.12
CA THR A 133 7.36 19.18 16.17
C THR A 133 6.74 19.61 14.84
N LEU A 134 7.38 20.56 14.14
CA LEU A 134 6.93 21.01 12.83
C LEU A 134 7.02 19.89 11.78
N THR A 135 8.09 19.09 11.81
CA THR A 135 8.25 17.91 10.96
C THR A 135 7.14 16.87 11.20
N VAL A 136 6.75 16.65 12.46
CA VAL A 136 5.63 15.76 12.82
C VAL A 136 4.34 16.26 12.18
N TYR A 137 4.00 17.54 12.34
CA TYR A 137 2.77 18.11 11.76
C TYR A 137 2.74 18.03 10.23
N TYR A 138 3.84 18.37 9.55
CA TYR A 138 3.91 18.25 8.10
C TYR A 138 3.79 16.79 7.63
N SER A 139 4.38 15.85 8.35
CA SER A 139 4.27 14.42 8.04
C SER A 139 2.82 13.92 8.14
N PHE A 140 2.09 14.34 9.18
CA PHE A 140 0.66 14.06 9.34
C PHE A 140 -0.18 14.67 8.22
N ALA A 141 0.05 15.95 7.90
CA ALA A 141 -0.70 16.65 6.87
C ALA A 141 -0.53 15.96 5.49
N ILE A 142 0.70 15.58 5.13
CA ILE A 142 0.99 14.88 3.87
C ILE A 142 0.25 13.54 3.83
N VAL A 143 0.33 12.72 4.89
CA VAL A 143 -0.35 11.41 4.89
C VAL A 143 -1.87 11.56 4.85
N ALA A 144 -2.45 12.57 5.51
CA ALA A 144 -3.88 12.86 5.46
C ALA A 144 -4.34 13.30 4.06
N MET A 145 -3.58 14.16 3.38
CA MET A 145 -3.85 14.56 1.99
C MET A 145 -3.80 13.36 1.04
N MET A 146 -2.82 12.46 1.23
CA MET A 146 -2.72 11.27 0.40
C MET A 146 -3.87 10.28 0.66
N ALA A 147 -4.27 10.10 1.93
CA ALA A 147 -5.40 9.25 2.34
C ALA A 147 -6.72 9.72 1.72
N THR A 148 -7.01 11.02 1.79
CA THR A 148 -8.25 11.61 1.25
C THR A 148 -8.33 11.48 -0.28
N PHE A 149 -7.23 11.75 -0.98
CA PHE A 149 -7.16 11.55 -2.44
C PHE A 149 -7.44 10.09 -2.83
N PHE A 150 -6.90 9.15 -2.06
CA PHE A 150 -7.08 7.73 -2.33
C PHE A 150 -8.52 7.25 -2.05
N ILE A 151 -9.10 7.65 -0.92
CA ILE A 151 -10.49 7.32 -0.58
C ILE A 151 -11.47 7.87 -1.63
N GLY A 152 -11.23 9.10 -2.13
CA GLY A 152 -12.03 9.67 -3.22
C GLY A 152 -12.00 8.82 -4.50
N ASN A 153 -10.82 8.30 -4.87
CA ASN A 153 -10.70 7.37 -6.00
C ASN A 153 -11.40 6.03 -5.72
N ALA A 154 -11.24 5.44 -4.53
CA ALA A 154 -11.91 4.20 -4.16
C ALA A 154 -13.45 4.33 -4.21
N TYR A 155 -13.99 5.46 -3.74
CA TYR A 155 -15.43 5.74 -3.78
C TYR A 155 -15.98 5.78 -5.21
N SER A 156 -15.25 6.37 -6.16
CA SER A 156 -15.65 6.39 -7.58
C SER A 156 -15.76 4.98 -8.18
N ILE A 157 -14.86 4.06 -7.80
CA ILE A 157 -14.85 2.68 -8.28
C ILE A 157 -16.05 1.90 -7.75
N ILE A 158 -16.40 2.09 -6.47
CA ILE A 158 -17.56 1.45 -5.84
C ILE A 158 -18.86 1.96 -6.46
N LYS A 159 -18.98 3.28 -6.66
CA LYS A 159 -20.19 3.92 -7.21
C LYS A 159 -20.52 3.46 -8.63
N VAL A 160 -19.54 3.13 -9.46
CA VAL A 160 -19.76 2.65 -10.85
C VAL A 160 -20.34 1.23 -10.89
N ARG A 161 -20.26 0.46 -9.80
CA ARG A 161 -20.70 -0.94 -9.74
C ARG A 161 -22.07 -1.14 -9.06
N LEU A 162 -22.57 -0.12 -8.35
CA LEU A 162 -23.92 -0.06 -7.78
C LEU A 162 -24.88 0.57 -8.78
#